data_AF-A0A934KUP3-F1
#
_entry.id   AF-A0A934KUP3-F1
#
_cell.length_a   1.000
_cell.length_b   1.000
_cell.length_c   1.000
_cell.angle_alpha   90.00
_cell.angle_beta   90.00
_cell.angle_gamma   90.00
#
_symmetry.space_group_name_H-M   'P 1'
#
loop_
_entity.id
_entity.type
_entity.pdbx_description
1 polymer ?
#
loop_
_entity_poly.entity_id
_entity_poly.type
_entity_poly.pdbx_seq_one_letter_code
_entity_poly.pdbx_strand_id
1 'polypeptide(L)'
;MSKEFDCRFFASEKPCQFKLDCPIDSACPKYQPMGKRILIIKLAAIGDVLRTTPILPVLKKKYPQSYVTWITDKSSLQVLEENPYIDRLLTANYENALRLQV
;
A
#
# COMPACT_ATOMS: atom_id res chain seq x y z
N MET A 1 21.61 -9.71 -8.19
CA MET A 1 21.07 -8.44 -7.64
C MET A 1 20.35 -7.78 -8.81
N SER A 2 19.05 -7.57 -8.85
CA SER A 2 18.05 -7.29 -7.82
C SER A 2 16.70 -7.85 -8.25
N LYS A 3 16.06 -8.69 -7.42
CA LYS A 3 14.63 -8.98 -7.59
C LYS A 3 13.90 -7.65 -7.41
N GLU A 4 13.26 -7.13 -8.45
CA GLU A 4 12.59 -5.82 -8.38
C GLU A 4 11.30 -5.93 -7.56
N PHE A 5 11.45 -5.94 -6.23
CA PHE A 5 10.36 -5.82 -5.25
C PHE A 5 9.65 -4.45 -5.29
N ASP A 6 9.95 -3.62 -6.28
CA ASP A 6 9.41 -2.28 -6.43
C ASP A 6 8.08 -2.24 -7.20
N CYS A 7 7.47 -3.39 -7.48
CA CYS A 7 6.17 -3.45 -8.13
C CYS A 7 5.03 -3.14 -7.16
N ARG A 8 4.14 -2.21 -7.54
CA ARG A 8 2.90 -1.83 -6.83
C ARG A 8 2.04 -3.03 -6.42
N PHE A 9 2.03 -4.08 -7.24
CA PHE A 9 1.18 -5.25 -7.04
C PHE A 9 1.84 -6.38 -6.25
N PHE A 10 3.08 -6.20 -5.78
CA PHE A 10 3.82 -7.24 -5.09
C PHE A 10 3.21 -7.57 -3.71
N ALA A 11 2.84 -8.83 -3.48
CA ALA A 11 2.09 -9.29 -2.31
C ALA A 11 2.91 -10.11 -1.29
N SER A 12 4.25 -10.11 -1.39
CA SER A 12 5.21 -10.82 -0.52
C SER A 12 5.13 -12.36 -0.56
N GLU A 13 3.96 -12.95 -0.39
CA GLU A 13 3.75 -14.41 -0.26
C GLU A 13 3.51 -15.12 -1.60
N LYS A 14 3.03 -14.41 -2.62
CA LYS A 14 2.80 -14.91 -4.00
C LYS A 14 3.12 -13.80 -5.02
N PRO A 15 3.58 -14.13 -6.25
CA PRO A 15 3.86 -13.12 -7.27
C PRO A 15 2.56 -12.48 -7.75
N CYS A 16 2.40 -11.19 -7.43
CA CYS A 16 1.33 -10.25 -7.81
C CYS A 16 -0.15 -10.71 -7.74
N GLN A 17 -1.07 -9.75 -7.65
CA GLN A 17 -2.51 -10.07 -7.67
C GLN A 17 -2.99 -10.76 -8.97
N PHE A 18 -2.21 -10.67 -10.05
CA PHE A 18 -2.56 -11.22 -11.37
C PHE A 18 -2.21 -12.71 -11.51
N LYS A 19 -1.63 -13.34 -10.46
CA LYS A 19 -1.20 -14.74 -10.47
C LYS A 19 -0.29 -15.09 -11.66
N LEU A 20 0.49 -14.12 -12.12
CA LEU A 20 1.49 -14.30 -13.16
C LEU A 20 2.82 -14.61 -12.48
N ASP A 21 3.58 -15.53 -13.06
CA ASP A 21 4.99 -15.70 -12.72
C ASP A 21 5.72 -14.42 -13.15
N CYS A 22 6.18 -13.63 -12.18
CA CYS A 22 6.95 -12.43 -12.47
C CYS A 22 8.26 -12.85 -13.17
N PRO A 23 8.47 -12.47 -14.45
CA PRO A 23 9.73 -12.74 -15.13
C PRO A 23 10.86 -12.05 -14.37
N ILE A 24 12.03 -12.69 -14.31
CA ILE A 24 13.21 -12.21 -13.57
C ILE A 24 13.74 -10.87 -14.15
N ASP A 25 13.34 -10.53 -15.37
CA ASP A 25 13.97 -9.49 -16.20
C ASP A 25 13.05 -8.28 -16.44
N SER A 26 12.15 -7.98 -15.49
CA SER A 26 11.28 -6.77 -15.52
C SER A 26 10.28 -6.71 -16.70
N ALA A 27 10.24 -7.73 -17.56
CA ALA A 27 9.38 -7.83 -18.74
C ALA A 27 7.92 -8.19 -18.41
N CYS A 28 7.43 -7.84 -17.21
CA CYS A 28 6.03 -8.06 -16.88
C CYS A 28 5.18 -7.00 -17.59
N PRO A 29 4.17 -7.40 -18.40
CA PRO A 29 3.29 -6.45 -19.10
C PRO A 29 2.43 -5.59 -18.17
N LYS A 30 2.38 -5.93 -16.87
CA LYS A 30 1.62 -5.25 -15.82
C LYS A 30 2.50 -4.62 -14.74
N TYR A 31 3.81 -4.52 -14.99
CA TYR A 31 4.73 -3.89 -14.06
C TYR A 31 4.37 -2.40 -13.86
N GLN A 32 4.30 -1.99 -12.59
CA GLN A 32 4.14 -0.59 -12.22
C GLN A 32 5.05 -0.30 -11.02
N PRO A 33 5.99 0.65 -11.11
CA PRO A 33 6.85 0.98 -10.00
C PRO A 33 6.06 1.64 -8.86
N MET A 34 6.48 1.40 -7.62
CA MET A 34 5.89 2.01 -6.41
C MET A 34 6.24 3.49 -6.25
N GLY A 35 7.32 3.96 -6.88
CA GLY A 35 7.80 5.32 -6.80
C GLY A 35 7.95 5.81 -5.35
N LYS A 36 7.27 6.91 -4.98
CA LYS A 36 7.38 7.48 -3.63
C LYS A 36 6.56 6.66 -2.61
N ARG A 37 7.23 5.93 -1.73
CA ARG A 37 6.57 5.15 -0.65
C ARG A 37 6.14 6.07 0.49
N ILE A 38 4.86 6.05 0.85
CA ILE A 38 4.26 6.85 1.91
C ILE A 38 3.57 5.92 2.88
N LEU A 39 3.95 6.00 4.15
CA LEU A 39 3.30 5.26 5.24
C LEU A 39 2.48 6.24 6.09
N ILE A 40 1.19 5.95 6.23
CA ILE A 40 0.29 6.67 7.13
C ILE A 40 -0.09 5.74 8.27
N ILE A 41 0.11 6.19 9.51
CA ILE A 41 -0.27 5.45 10.71
C ILE A 41 -1.35 6.24 11.43
N LYS A 42 -2.58 5.71 11.45
CA LYS A 42 -3.70 6.30 12.18
C LYS A 42 -4.58 5.19 12.73
N LEU A 43 -4.40 4.91 14.01
CA LEU A 43 -4.88 3.68 14.64
C LEU A 43 -6.35 3.74 15.06
N ALA A 44 -6.72 4.77 15.81
CA ALA A 44 -7.97 4.77 16.57
C ALA A 44 -8.93 5.89 16.14
N ALA A 45 -10.16 5.77 16.65
CA ALA A 45 -11.30 6.66 16.40
C ALA A 45 -11.68 6.74 14.91
N ILE A 46 -12.71 5.98 14.53
CA ILE A 46 -13.21 5.90 13.16
C ILE A 46 -13.51 7.28 12.54
N GLY A 47 -14.06 8.21 13.33
CA GLY A 47 -14.34 9.58 12.89
C GLY A 47 -13.07 10.38 12.62
N ASP A 48 -12.00 10.14 13.39
CA ASP A 48 -10.71 10.81 13.19
C ASP A 48 -9.96 10.21 11.98
N VAL A 49 -9.98 8.89 11.83
CA VAL A 49 -9.49 8.20 10.62
C VAL A 49 -10.17 8.76 9.38
N LEU A 50 -11.50 8.83 9.36
CA LEU A 50 -12.25 9.36 8.23
C LEU A 50 -11.86 10.82 7.91
N ARG A 51 -11.74 11.67 8.94
CA ARG A 51 -11.35 13.08 8.78
C ARG A 51 -9.92 13.27 8.26
N THR A 52 -9.06 12.25 8.34
CA THR A 52 -7.71 12.30 7.77
C THR A 52 -7.65 11.88 6.30
N THR A 53 -8.66 11.16 5.77
CA THR A 53 -8.68 10.70 4.37
C THR A 53 -8.58 11.80 3.29
N PRO A 54 -9.05 13.07 3.50
CA PRO A 54 -8.89 14.13 2.50
C PRO A 54 -7.43 14.52 2.20
N ILE A 55 -6.46 14.04 2.98
CA ILE A 55 -5.03 14.22 2.66
C ILE A 55 -4.61 13.39 1.43
N LEU A 56 -5.29 12.27 1.17
CA LEU A 56 -4.87 11.29 0.17
C LEU A 56 -4.87 11.82 -1.28
N PRO A 57 -5.92 12.52 -1.77
CA PRO A 57 -5.90 13.11 -3.11
C PRO A 57 -4.76 14.13 -3.28
N VAL A 58 -4.47 14.90 -2.23
CA VAL A 58 -3.40 15.91 -2.25
C VAL A 58 -2.03 15.24 -2.31
N LEU A 59 -1.82 14.17 -1.55
CA LEU A 59 -0.59 13.38 -1.61
C LEU A 59 -0.37 12.79 -3.00
N LYS A 60 -1.42 12.25 -3.62
CA LYS A 60 -1.35 11.69 -4.97
C LYS A 60 -1.13 12.77 -6.02
N LYS A 61 -1.69 13.97 -5.86
CA LYS A 61 -1.39 15.11 -6.74
C LYS A 61 0.07 15.57 -6.61
N LYS A 62 0.61 15.61 -5.39
CA LYS A 62 2.01 16.01 -5.12
C LYS A 62 3.01 14.94 -5.55
N TYR A 63 2.65 13.67 -5.42
CA TYR A 63 3.46 12.51 -5.78
C TYR A 63 2.62 11.54 -6.65
N PRO A 64 2.51 11.77 -7.97
CA PRO A 64 1.64 10.99 -8.86
C PRO A 64 1.91 9.48 -8.87
N GLN A 65 3.17 9.09 -8.74
CA GLN A 65 3.60 7.69 -8.65
C GLN A 65 3.85 7.27 -7.19
N SER A 66 3.06 7.75 -6.23
CA SER A 66 3.22 7.32 -4.83
C SER A 66 2.53 6.00 -4.54
N TYR A 67 3.14 5.20 -3.66
CA TYR A 67 2.55 4.03 -3.05
C TYR A 67 2.17 4.34 -1.60
N VAL A 68 0.88 4.40 -1.31
CA VAL A 68 0.36 4.75 0.01
C VAL A 68 -0.04 3.48 0.78
N THR A 69 0.72 3.19 1.83
CA THR A 69 0.38 2.19 2.83
C THR A 69 -0.29 2.87 4.02
N TRP A 70 -1.45 2.40 4.45
CA TRP A 70 -2.16 2.89 5.63
C TRP A 70 -2.24 1.81 6.71
N ILE A 71 -1.88 2.15 7.95
CA ILE A 71 -2.03 1.29 9.14
C ILE A 71 -3.12 1.86 10.04
N THR A 72 -4.12 1.05 10.35
CA THR A 72 -5.23 1.41 11.24
C THR A 72 -5.62 0.24 12.15
N ASP A 73 -6.42 0.49 13.20
CA ASP A 73 -7.07 -0.60 13.93
C ASP A 73 -8.19 -1.25 13.11
N LYS A 74 -8.48 -2.51 13.44
CA LYS A 74 -9.53 -3.32 12.79
C LYS A 74 -10.88 -2.62 12.74
N SER A 75 -11.23 -1.87 13.79
CA SER A 75 -12.49 -1.14 13.90
C SER A 75 -12.68 -0.03 12.86
N SER A 76 -11.58 0.46 12.26
CA SER A 76 -11.62 1.56 11.28
C SER A 76 -11.23 1.11 9.87
N LEU A 77 -11.09 -0.20 9.63
CA LEU A 77 -10.79 -0.72 8.29
C LEU A 77 -11.91 -0.40 7.29
N GLN A 78 -13.16 -0.60 7.69
CA GLN A 78 -14.33 -0.49 6.82
C GLN A 78 -14.47 0.90 6.18
N VAL A 79 -14.00 1.96 6.84
CA VAL A 79 -14.05 3.32 6.29
C VAL A 79 -12.93 3.62 5.29
N LEU A 80 -11.98 2.70 5.11
CA LEU A 80 -10.81 2.84 4.23
C LEU A 80 -10.77 1.84 3.07
N GLU A 81 -11.50 0.73 3.13
CA GLU A 81 -11.42 -0.39 2.16
C GLU A 81 -11.67 0.02 0.70
N GLU A 82 -12.56 0.98 0.45
CA GLU A 82 -12.90 1.45 -0.90
C GLU A 82 -12.17 2.73 -1.33
N ASN A 83 -11.17 3.19 -0.55
CA ASN A 83 -10.48 4.42 -0.88
C ASN A 83 -9.49 4.21 -2.05
N PRO A 84 -9.71 4.82 -3.24
CA PRO A 84 -8.90 4.56 -4.43
C PRO A 84 -7.46 5.08 -4.32
N TYR A 85 -7.18 5.92 -3.31
CA TYR A 85 -5.87 6.50 -3.10
C TYR A 85 -5.00 5.69 -2.12
N ILE A 86 -5.53 4.63 -1.52
CA ILE A 86 -4.79 3.70 -0.66
C ILE A 86 -4.38 2.50 -1.50
N ASP A 87 -3.08 2.19 -1.50
CA ASP A 87 -2.52 1.07 -2.24
C ASP A 87 -2.51 -0.21 -1.41
N ARG A 88 -2.26 -0.05 -0.11
CA ARG A 88 -2.13 -1.14 0.84
C ARG A 88 -2.72 -0.73 2.17
N LEU A 89 -3.72 -1.47 2.64
CA LEU A 89 -4.32 -1.29 3.95
C LEU A 89 -3.85 -2.42 4.87
N LEU A 90 -3.31 -2.06 6.03
CA LEU A 90 -2.79 -3.00 7.02
C LEU A 90 -3.46 -2.72 8.37
N THR A 91 -3.63 -3.79 9.15
CA THR A 91 -4.07 -3.68 10.53
C THR A 91 -2.87 -3.50 11.45
N ALA A 92 -3.05 -2.73 12.53
CA ALA A 92 -2.03 -2.58 13.56
C ALA A 92 -1.85 -3.88 14.35
N ASN A 93 -0.87 -4.67 13.94
CA ASN A 93 -0.42 -5.87 14.64
C ASN A 93 1.08 -6.07 14.40
N TYR A 94 1.71 -6.93 15.20
CA TYR A 94 3.15 -7.19 15.12
C TYR A 94 3.59 -7.75 13.77
N GLU A 95 2.77 -8.62 13.17
CA GLU A 95 3.06 -9.22 11.86
C GLU A 95 3.18 -8.14 10.76
N ASN A 96 2.22 -7.22 10.71
CA ASN A 96 2.19 -6.14 9.74
C ASN A 96 3.26 -5.09 10.01
N ALA A 97 3.67 -4.89 11.27
CA ALA A 97 4.80 -4.03 11.60
C ALA A 97 6.12 -4.58 11.04
N LEU A 98 6.32 -5.90 11.12
CA LEU A 98 7.50 -6.58 10.54
C LEU A 98 7.53 -6.47 9.01
N ARG A 99 6.37 -6.52 8.34
CA ARG A 99 6.25 -6.34 6.88
C ARG A 99 6.69 -4.95 6.38
N LEU A 100 6.87 -3.96 7.27
CA LEU A 100 7.38 -2.62 6.91
C LEU A 100 8.90 -2.52 6.86
N GLN A 101 9.63 -3.51 7.39
CA GLN A 101 11.10 -3.52 7.43
C GLN A 101 11.73 -4.09 6.14
N VAL A 102 10.92 -4.41 5.13
CA VAL A 102 11.32 -5.09 3.87
C VAL A 102 11.37 -4.12 2.70
#